data_AF-A0A6G3XA20-F1
#
_entry.id   AF-A0A6G3XA20-F1
#
_cell.length_a   1.000
_cell.length_b   1.000
_cell.length_c   1.000
_cell.angle_alpha   90.00
_cell.angle_beta   90.00
_cell.angle_gamma   90.00
#
_symmetry.space_group_name_H-M   'P 1'
#
loop_
_entity.id
_entity.type
_entity.pdbx_description
1 polymer ?
#
loop_
_entity_poly.entity_id
_entity_poly.type
_entity_poly.pdbx_seq_one_letter_code
_entity_poly.pdbx_strand_id
1 'polypeptide(L)'
;LFLAFGSLAASLLPIATALVSVGTAYAGIVLLGHLMTVADFAPMLGMLIGLGVGIDYALFIVTRHRRGLRRGMTVDEAAENAVTTTGRAVVFAGATVCIALLGMLILRLS
;
A
#
# COMPACT_ATOMS: atom_id res chain seq x y z
N LEU A 1 -12.91 8.47 7.37
CA LEU A 1 -12.01 7.83 8.36
C LEU A 1 -12.56 7.90 9.79
N PHE A 2 -12.90 9.09 10.31
CA PHE A 2 -13.45 9.28 11.66
C PHE A 2 -14.79 8.56 11.90
N LEU A 3 -15.70 8.62 10.93
CA LEU A 3 -17.03 7.97 10.98
C LEU A 3 -17.01 6.43 10.87
N ALA A 4 -15.94 5.83 10.32
CA ALA A 4 -15.84 4.37 10.13
C ALA A 4 -15.23 3.64 11.35
N PHE A 5 -14.42 4.34 12.15
CA PHE A 5 -13.68 3.72 13.26
C PHE A 5 -14.11 4.16 14.65
N GLY A 6 -14.72 5.34 14.82
CA GLY A 6 -15.18 5.83 16.12
C GLY A 6 -14.06 6.11 17.13
N SER A 7 -12.78 6.03 16.73
CA SER A 7 -11.62 6.24 17.60
C SER A 7 -10.47 6.87 16.81
N LEU A 8 -9.89 7.95 17.37
CA LEU A 8 -8.77 8.72 16.81
C LEU A 8 -7.56 7.85 16.43
N ALA A 9 -7.26 6.81 17.23
CA ALA A 9 -6.12 5.91 17.00
C ALA A 9 -6.30 5.05 15.74
N ALA A 10 -7.53 4.59 15.48
CA ALA A 10 -7.81 3.75 14.32
C ALA A 10 -7.88 4.53 13.00
N SER A 11 -8.08 5.86 13.06
CA SER A 11 -7.87 6.76 11.93
C SER A 11 -6.40 7.14 11.70
N LEU A 12 -5.54 7.05 12.72
CA LEU A 12 -4.11 7.39 12.55
C LEU A 12 -3.37 6.30 11.76
N LEU A 13 -3.75 5.02 11.97
CA LEU A 13 -3.10 3.88 11.32
C LEU A 13 -3.13 3.97 9.77
N PRO A 14 -4.28 4.21 9.10
CA PRO A 14 -4.32 4.36 7.64
C PRO A 14 -3.54 5.56 7.10
N ILE A 15 -3.52 6.66 7.87
CA ILE A 15 -2.80 7.88 7.48
C ILE A 15 -1.29 7.64 7.57
N ALA A 16 -0.82 7.00 8.65
CA ALA A 16 0.58 6.66 8.82
C ALA A 16 1.06 5.69 7.73
N THR A 17 0.29 4.65 7.41
CA THR A 17 0.63 3.73 6.32
C THR A 17 0.62 4.42 4.96
N ALA A 18 -0.29 5.37 4.72
CA ALA A 18 -0.32 6.15 3.48
C ALA A 18 0.94 7.01 3.35
N LEU A 19 1.35 7.70 4.42
CA LEU A 19 2.57 8.50 4.46
C LEU A 19 3.83 7.66 4.21
N VAL A 20 3.95 6.51 4.89
CA VAL A 20 5.09 5.59 4.69
C VAL A 20 5.10 5.04 3.28
N SER A 21 3.93 4.67 2.74
CA SER A 21 3.79 4.16 1.37
C SER A 21 4.23 5.19 0.32
N VAL A 22 3.74 6.44 0.43
CA VAL A 22 4.12 7.53 -0.47
C VAL A 22 5.62 7.85 -0.35
N GLY A 23 6.14 7.91 0.88
CA GLY A 23 7.56 8.16 1.12
C GLY A 23 8.45 7.07 0.51
N THR A 24 8.08 5.80 0.66
CA THR A 24 8.82 4.65 0.10
C THR A 24 8.72 4.62 -1.42
N ALA A 25 7.56 4.90 -1.99
CA ALA A 25 7.37 4.99 -3.44
C ALA A 25 8.20 6.12 -4.05
N TYR A 26 8.15 7.31 -3.46
CA TYR A 26 8.95 8.46 -3.91
C TYR A 26 10.46 8.18 -3.79
N ALA A 27 10.90 7.65 -2.64
CA ALA A 27 12.30 7.29 -2.43
C ALA A 27 12.78 6.23 -3.44
N GLY A 28 11.96 5.21 -3.71
CA GLY A 28 12.26 4.19 -4.71
C GLY A 28 12.42 4.77 -6.11
N ILE A 29 11.51 5.67 -6.51
CA ILE A 29 11.55 6.33 -7.83
C ILE A 29 12.78 7.24 -7.95
N VAL A 30 13.12 8.01 -6.91
CA VAL A 30 14.33 8.84 -6.89
C VAL A 30 15.60 7.99 -6.95
N LEU A 31 15.65 6.87 -6.23
CA LEU A 31 16.79 5.97 -6.22
C LEU A 31 16.97 5.29 -7.59
N LEU A 32 15.88 4.84 -8.21
CA LEU A 32 15.91 4.33 -9.58
C LEU A 32 16.31 5.43 -10.58
N GLY A 33 15.85 6.67 -10.38
CA GLY A 33 16.22 7.83 -11.19
C GLY A 33 17.72 8.13 -11.23
N HIS A 34 18.48 7.71 -10.22
CA HIS A 34 19.95 7.81 -10.22
C HIS A 34 20.62 6.72 -11.06
N LEU A 35 19.96 5.58 -11.26
CA LEU A 35 20.50 4.43 -11.99
C LEU A 35 20.00 4.37 -13.45
N MET A 36 18.81 4.91 -13.72
CA MET A 36 18.15 4.87 -15.01
C MET A 36 17.24 6.09 -15.21
N THR A 37 16.97 6.45 -16.46
CA THR A 37 15.94 7.44 -16.80
C THR A 37 14.57 6.87 -16.48
N VAL A 38 13.88 7.47 -15.51
CA VAL A 38 12.52 7.10 -15.11
C VAL A 38 11.56 8.12 -15.71
N ALA A 39 10.42 7.66 -16.24
CA ALA A 39 9.43 8.51 -16.88
C ALA A 39 8.82 9.56 -15.93
N ASP A 40 8.53 10.73 -16.48
CA ASP A 40 8.01 11.90 -15.74
C ASP A 40 6.70 11.62 -14.99
N PHE A 41 5.89 10.66 -15.46
CA PHE A 41 4.63 10.27 -14.82
C PHE A 41 4.76 9.14 -13.79
N ALA A 42 5.91 8.48 -13.67
CA ALA A 42 6.12 7.40 -12.70
C ALA A 42 5.94 7.86 -11.23
N PRO A 43 6.43 9.05 -10.80
CA PRO A 43 6.14 9.59 -9.47
C PRO A 43 4.64 9.77 -9.23
N MET A 44 3.91 10.24 -10.24
CA MET A 44 2.47 10.46 -10.16
C MET A 44 1.70 9.14 -10.00
N LEU A 45 2.04 8.11 -10.80
CA LEU A 45 1.45 6.78 -10.66
C LEU A 45 1.83 6.12 -9.33
N GLY A 46 3.09 6.25 -8.90
CA GLY A 46 3.56 5.76 -7.60
C GLY A 46 2.81 6.39 -6.43
N MET A 47 2.51 7.69 -6.50
CA MET A 47 1.69 8.37 -5.49
C MET A 47 0.23 7.91 -5.53
N LEU A 48 -0.40 7.85 -6.71
CA LEU A 48 -1.78 7.40 -6.86
C LEU A 48 -1.97 5.97 -6.31
N ILE A 49 -1.05 5.07 -6.66
CA ILE A 49 -1.09 3.68 -6.23
C ILE A 49 -0.70 3.56 -4.77
N GLY A 50 0.40 4.19 -4.34
CA GLY A 50 0.89 4.12 -2.97
C GLY A 50 -0.10 4.67 -1.96
N LEU A 51 -0.77 5.78 -2.29
CA LEU A 51 -1.81 6.37 -1.46
C LEU A 51 -3.09 5.52 -1.48
N GLY A 52 -3.61 5.18 -2.66
CA GLY A 52 -4.86 4.42 -2.80
C GLY A 52 -4.75 3.02 -2.19
N VAL A 53 -3.75 2.25 -2.61
CA VAL A 53 -3.51 0.89 -2.10
C VAL A 53 -3.13 0.93 -0.61
N GLY A 54 -2.33 1.90 -0.17
CA GLY A 54 -1.91 2.01 1.23
C GLY A 54 -3.08 2.28 2.19
N ILE A 55 -3.98 3.20 1.81
CA ILE A 55 -5.18 3.53 2.60
C ILE A 55 -6.15 2.35 2.59
N ASP A 56 -6.47 1.81 1.42
CA ASP A 56 -7.41 0.71 1.29
C ASP A 56 -6.92 -0.54 2.04
N TYR A 57 -5.61 -0.82 1.99
CA TYR A 57 -4.99 -1.92 2.72
C TYR A 57 -5.14 -1.78 4.23
N ALA A 58 -4.81 -0.61 4.77
CA ALA A 58 -4.94 -0.36 6.21
C ALA A 58 -6.40 -0.44 6.65
N LEU A 59 -7.33 0.09 5.84
CA LEU A 59 -8.76 -0.05 6.09
C LEU A 59 -9.22 -1.51 6.09
N PHE A 60 -8.82 -2.29 5.10
CA PHE A 60 -9.16 -3.71 4.98
C PHE A 60 -8.58 -4.56 6.12
N ILE A 61 -7.32 -4.33 6.50
CA ILE A 61 -6.69 -5.02 7.63
C ILE A 61 -7.42 -4.72 8.93
N VAL A 62 -7.67 -3.44 9.24
CA VAL A 62 -8.26 -3.08 10.53
C VAL A 62 -9.72 -3.55 10.61
N THR A 63 -10.49 -3.40 9.53
CA THR A 63 -11.88 -3.90 9.50
C THR A 63 -11.96 -5.41 9.64
N ARG A 64 -11.03 -6.15 9.01
CA ARG A 64 -10.98 -7.61 9.12
C ARG A 64 -10.50 -8.08 10.50
N HIS A 65 -9.47 -7.45 11.05
CA HIS A 65 -8.99 -7.73 12.40
C HIS A 65 -10.11 -7.49 13.44
N ARG A 66 -10.83 -6.37 13.35
CA ARG A 66 -12.00 -6.10 14.22
C ARG A 66 -13.12 -7.12 14.06
N ARG A 67 -13.38 -7.60 12.84
CA ARG A 67 -14.34 -8.69 12.59
C ARG A 67 -13.90 -10.01 13.23
N GLY A 68 -12.61 -10.33 13.20
CA GLY A 68 -12.03 -11.51 13.85
C GLY A 68 -12.20 -11.46 15.37
N LEU A 69 -11.85 -10.34 15.99
CA LEU A 69 -12.04 -10.13 17.43
C LEU A 69 -13.52 -10.22 17.83
N ARG A 70 -14.43 -9.65 17.05
CA ARG A 70 -15.89 -9.77 17.27
C ARG A 70 -16.42 -11.20 17.14
N ARG A 71 -15.71 -12.08 16.43
CA ARG A 71 -16.04 -13.50 16.30
C ARG A 71 -15.43 -14.36 17.41
N GLY A 72 -14.74 -13.75 18.38
CA GLY A 72 -14.10 -14.45 19.49
C GLY A 72 -12.72 -15.02 19.17
N MET A 73 -12.11 -14.65 18.04
CA MET A 73 -10.75 -15.06 17.69
C MET A 73 -9.74 -14.36 18.60
N THR A 74 -8.62 -15.02 18.87
CA THR A 74 -7.49 -14.40 19.57
C THR A 74 -6.85 -13.30 18.70
N VAL A 75 -6.12 -12.36 19.33
CA VAL A 75 -5.51 -11.22 18.62
C VAL A 75 -4.56 -11.71 17.52
N ASP A 76 -3.74 -12.71 17.82
CA ASP A 76 -2.79 -13.29 16.85
C ASP A 76 -3.51 -13.95 15.67
N GLU A 77 -4.51 -14.79 15.92
CA GLU A 77 -5.29 -15.43 14.85
C GLU A 77 -6.03 -14.41 13.99
N ALA A 78 -6.58 -13.36 14.60
CA ALA A 78 -7.26 -12.30 13.86
C ALA A 78 -6.30 -11.46 13.00
N ALA A 79 -5.06 -11.25 13.46
CA ALA A 79 -4.02 -10.58 12.69
C ALA A 79 -3.54 -11.46 11.52
N GLU A 80 -3.24 -12.74 11.77
CA GLU A 80 -2.81 -13.69 10.75
C GLU A 80 -3.86 -13.82 9.63
N ASN A 81 -5.15 -13.96 9.99
CA ASN A 81 -6.24 -14.04 9.02
C ASN A 81 -6.44 -12.75 8.22
N ALA A 82 -6.16 -11.59 8.81
CA ALA A 82 -6.26 -10.31 8.13
C ALA A 82 -5.13 -10.13 7.10
N VAL A 83 -3.91 -10.51 7.48
CA VAL A 83 -2.72 -10.39 6.61
C VAL A 83 -2.76 -11.39 5.45
N THR A 84 -3.10 -12.66 5.70
CA THR A 84 -3.11 -13.72 4.67
C THR A 84 -4.05 -13.45 3.49
N THR A 85 -5.16 -12.75 3.73
CA THR A 85 -6.15 -12.47 2.69
C THR A 85 -5.96 -11.14 2.00
N THR A 86 -5.64 -10.08 2.73
CA THR A 86 -5.47 -8.75 2.13
C THR A 86 -4.07 -8.57 1.54
N GLY A 87 -3.05 -9.26 2.07
CA GLY A 87 -1.65 -9.12 1.64
C GLY A 87 -1.40 -9.48 0.17
N ARG A 88 -2.13 -10.47 -0.37
CA ARG A 88 -1.95 -10.93 -1.76
C ARG A 88 -2.29 -9.84 -2.79
N ALA A 89 -3.28 -9.00 -2.52
CA ALA A 89 -3.68 -7.92 -3.42
C ALA A 89 -2.59 -6.84 -3.57
N VAL A 90 -1.88 -6.52 -2.48
CA VAL A 90 -0.80 -5.54 -2.46
C VAL A 90 0.40 -6.04 -3.25
N VAL A 91 0.80 -7.30 -3.04
CA VAL A 91 1.90 -7.91 -3.78
C VAL A 91 1.60 -7.93 -5.29
N PHE A 92 0.35 -8.22 -5.66
CA PHE A 92 -0.07 -8.20 -7.06
C PHE A 92 -0.01 -6.79 -7.66
N ALA A 93 -0.55 -5.79 -6.98
CA ALA A 93 -0.51 -4.40 -7.44
C ALA A 93 0.93 -3.88 -7.57
N GLY A 94 1.77 -4.15 -6.57
CA GLY A 94 3.20 -3.78 -6.60
C GLY A 94 3.97 -4.48 -7.71
N ALA A 95 3.73 -5.77 -7.94
CA ALA A 95 4.34 -6.52 -9.03
C ALA A 95 3.97 -5.93 -10.40
N THR A 96 2.71 -5.55 -10.62
CA THR A 96 2.26 -4.91 -11.87
C THR A 96 3.01 -3.61 -12.13
N VAL A 97 3.23 -2.79 -11.10
CA VAL A 97 4.01 -1.54 -11.21
C VAL A 97 5.46 -1.83 -11.54
N CYS A 98 6.11 -2.77 -10.84
CA CYS A 98 7.47 -3.18 -11.16
C CYS A 98 7.61 -3.65 -12.61
N ILE A 99 6.66 -4.45 -13.10
CA ILE A 99 6.63 -4.92 -14.49
C ILE A 99 6.46 -3.75 -15.47
N ALA A 100 5.57 -2.80 -15.19
CA ALA A 100 5.37 -1.62 -16.03
C ALA A 100 6.64 -0.76 -16.12
N LEU A 101 7.31 -0.51 -14.99
CA LEU A 101 8.56 0.24 -14.94
C LEU A 101 9.70 -0.48 -15.69
N LEU A 102 9.82 -1.80 -15.53
CA LEU A 102 10.79 -2.62 -16.27
C LEU A 102 10.51 -2.64 -17.78
N GLY A 103 9.24 -2.74 -18.18
CA GLY A 103 8.85 -2.65 -19.59
C GLY A 103 9.23 -1.31 -20.21
N MET A 104 9.07 -0.22 -19.45
CA MET A 104 9.43 1.11 -19.89
C MET A 104 10.95 1.28 -20.06
N LEU A 105 11.74 0.72 -19.12
CA LEU A 105 13.20 0.66 -19.22
C LEU A 105 13.66 -0.06 -20.50
N ILE A 106 13.03 -1.19 -20.84
CA ILE A 106 13.33 -1.95 -22.06
C ILE A 106 12.97 -1.15 -23.31
N LEU A 107 11.84 -0.44 -23.30
CA LEU A 107 11.35 0.34 -24.44
C LEU A 107 12.07 1.69 -24.63
N ARG A 108 12.97 2.10 -23.71
CA ARG A 108 13.63 3.42 -23.69
C ARG A 108 12.65 4.59 -23.87
N LEU A 109 11.45 4.44 -23.35
CA LEU A 109 10.51 5.55 -23.24
C LEU A 109 10.98 6.37 -22.04
N SER A 110 11.77 7.41 -22.31
CA SER A 110 12.11 8.47 -21.35
C SER A 110 10.95 9.44 -21.23
#